data_AF-A0A7C6PET5-F1
#
_entry.id   AF-A0A7C6PET5-F1
#
_cell.length_a   1.000
_cell.length_b   1.000
_cell.length_c   1.000
_cell.angle_alpha   90.00
_cell.angle_beta   90.00
_cell.angle_gamma   90.00
#
_symmetry.space_group_name_H-M   'P 1'
#
loop_
_entity.id
_entity.type
_entity.pdbx_description
1 polymer ?
#
loop_
_entity_poly.entity_id
_entity_poly.type
_entity_poly.pdbx_seq_one_letter_code
_entity_poly.pdbx_strand_id
1 'polypeptide(L)'
;MKADLAQRLAQAAEAYQAAVVIPHCARCSAPCCRLDKLVLDLEWQQVRVLWQVQAPRAEFDRELDAGQGPQEIRRAHGRYYVHQKPCPAYDAARPGCRIYDQPLKPAGCSDFPVYEDGGVIVADLRCEAVAVDSLRARLSEVIGPGKRLRQSADRDFPFLLEFSVRS
;
A
#
# COMPACT_ATOMS: atom_id res chain seq x y z
N MET A 1 -6.72 -22.05 14.61
CA MET A 1 -5.24 -22.09 14.43
C MET A 1 -4.73 -21.34 13.21
N LYS A 2 -5.35 -21.40 12.01
CA LYS A 2 -4.90 -20.59 10.85
C LYS A 2 -5.19 -19.09 10.99
N ALA A 3 -6.38 -18.73 11.48
CA ALA A 3 -6.76 -17.33 11.70
C ALA A 3 -5.81 -16.60 12.68
N ASP A 4 -5.34 -17.30 13.72
CA ASP A 4 -4.36 -16.76 14.69
C ASP A 4 -3.01 -16.43 14.04
N LEU A 5 -2.52 -17.29 13.14
CA LEU A 5 -1.25 -17.05 12.47
C LEU A 5 -1.33 -15.88 11.47
N ALA A 6 -2.38 -15.83 10.66
CA ALA A 6 -2.60 -14.72 9.72
C ALA A 6 -2.67 -13.38 10.46
N GLN A 7 -3.42 -13.33 11.56
CA GLN A 7 -3.51 -12.13 12.39
C GLN A 7 -2.14 -11.71 12.98
N ARG A 8 -1.35 -12.66 13.48
CA ARG A 8 0.00 -12.38 13.99
C ARG A 8 0.95 -11.90 12.90
N LEU A 9 0.85 -12.47 11.70
CA LEU A 9 1.63 -12.04 10.54
C LEU A 9 1.23 -10.62 10.10
N ALA A 10 -0.07 -10.32 10.02
CA ALA A 10 -0.59 -8.99 9.74
C ALA A 10 -0.09 -7.95 10.75
N GLN A 11 -0.18 -8.26 12.06
CA GLN A 11 0.35 -7.41 13.12
C GLN A 11 1.87 -7.21 13.00
N ALA A 12 2.62 -8.23 12.63
CA ALA A 12 4.06 -8.14 12.42
C ALA A 12 4.41 -7.24 11.22
N ALA A 13 3.66 -7.35 10.12
CA ALA A 13 3.81 -6.52 8.94
C ALA A 13 3.48 -5.05 9.25
N GLU A 14 2.37 -4.80 9.95
CA GLU A 14 1.99 -3.46 10.43
C GLU A 14 3.07 -2.86 11.34
N ALA A 15 3.54 -3.63 12.32
CA ALA A 15 4.60 -3.20 13.23
C ALA A 15 5.94 -2.96 12.50
N TYR A 16 6.25 -3.73 11.44
CA TYR A 16 7.43 -3.52 10.62
C TYR A 16 7.35 -2.18 9.89
N GLN A 17 6.22 -1.87 9.29
CA GLN A 17 6.05 -0.60 8.61
C GLN A 17 6.11 0.58 9.57
N ALA A 18 5.42 0.51 10.70
CA ALA A 18 5.44 1.56 11.71
C ALA A 18 6.87 1.89 12.17
N ALA A 19 7.71 0.87 12.32
CA ALA A 19 9.08 1.02 12.81
C ALA A 19 10.10 1.37 11.71
N VAL A 20 9.90 0.90 10.47
CA VAL A 20 10.94 0.94 9.43
C VAL A 20 10.51 1.74 8.22
N VAL A 21 9.32 1.46 7.68
CA VAL A 21 8.86 2.05 6.41
C VAL A 21 8.39 3.49 6.59
N ILE A 22 7.43 3.73 7.49
CA ILE A 22 6.87 5.09 7.71
C ILE A 22 7.98 6.09 8.05
N PRO A 23 8.93 5.81 8.97
CA PRO A 23 9.99 6.77 9.29
C PRO A 23 10.95 7.02 8.13
N HIS A 24 11.07 6.09 7.18
CA HIS A 24 11.90 6.26 5.99
C HIS A 24 11.22 7.10 4.90
N CYS A 25 9.89 7.17 4.84
CA CYS A 25 9.16 7.90 3.79
C CYS A 25 9.62 9.37 3.65
N ALA A 26 9.99 10.02 4.75
CA ALA A 26 10.51 11.39 4.79
C ALA A 26 11.77 11.65 3.93
N ARG A 27 12.56 10.60 3.69
CA ARG A 27 13.86 10.66 2.99
C ARG A 27 13.93 9.74 1.76
N CYS A 28 12.84 9.06 1.44
CA CYS A 28 12.77 8.13 0.32
C CYS A 28 13.00 8.89 -0.99
N SER A 29 13.80 8.34 -1.90
CA SER A 29 14.02 8.97 -3.21
C SER A 29 12.80 8.82 -4.15
N ALA A 30 12.00 7.76 -3.94
CA ALA A 30 10.79 7.46 -4.68
C ALA A 30 9.60 7.14 -3.74
N PRO A 31 9.05 8.14 -3.01
CA PRO A 31 7.97 7.90 -2.05
C PRO A 31 6.71 7.40 -2.76
N CYS A 32 6.11 6.33 -2.22
CA CYS A 32 4.95 5.66 -2.80
C CYS A 32 3.78 6.64 -3.12
N CYS A 33 3.60 7.66 -2.28
CA CYS A 33 2.54 8.66 -2.39
C CYS A 33 2.73 9.68 -3.54
N ARG A 34 3.87 9.68 -4.23
CA ARG A 34 4.07 10.49 -5.44
C ARG A 34 3.37 9.91 -6.67
N LEU A 35 3.01 8.63 -6.64
CA LEU A 35 2.28 7.92 -7.69
C LEU A 35 2.94 7.96 -9.08
N ASP A 36 4.24 8.18 -9.15
CA ASP A 36 5.02 8.09 -10.38
C ASP A 36 5.27 6.64 -10.80
N LYS A 37 5.37 5.72 -9.83
CA LYS A 37 5.53 4.27 -10.03
C LYS A 37 4.34 3.44 -9.60
N LEU A 38 3.42 4.04 -8.84
CA LEU A 38 2.30 3.35 -8.21
C LEU A 38 0.97 3.91 -8.69
N VAL A 39 -0.05 3.06 -8.59
CA VAL A 39 -1.45 3.41 -8.87
C VAL A 39 -2.20 3.28 -7.55
N LEU A 40 -2.91 4.33 -7.13
CA LEU A 40 -3.86 4.20 -6.02
C LEU A 40 -5.16 3.65 -6.52
N ASP A 41 -5.68 2.67 -5.80
CA ASP A 41 -7.04 2.18 -5.97
C ASP A 41 -7.94 2.79 -4.87
N LEU A 42 -8.94 3.56 -5.30
CA LEU A 42 -9.78 4.41 -4.47
C LEU A 42 -11.27 4.11 -4.64
N GLU A 43 -12.00 4.29 -3.54
CA GLU A 43 -13.45 4.37 -3.53
C GLU A 43 -13.95 5.81 -3.77
N TRP A 44 -15.24 5.95 -4.10
CA TRP A 44 -15.83 7.27 -4.37
C TRP A 44 -15.63 8.27 -3.22
N GLN A 45 -15.82 7.83 -1.97
CA GLN A 45 -15.64 8.71 -0.81
C GLN A 45 -14.22 9.27 -0.74
N GLN A 46 -13.20 8.45 -1.05
CA GLN A 46 -11.80 8.86 -1.03
C GLN A 46 -11.51 9.86 -2.13
N VAL A 47 -11.95 9.60 -3.36
CA VAL A 47 -11.80 10.56 -4.46
C VAL A 47 -12.47 11.89 -4.13
N ARG A 48 -13.73 11.83 -3.67
CA ARG A 48 -14.51 13.02 -3.35
C ARG A 48 -13.82 13.92 -2.33
N VAL A 49 -13.32 13.34 -1.24
CA VAL A 49 -12.69 14.13 -0.17
C VAL A 49 -11.26 14.54 -0.53
N LEU A 50 -10.44 13.63 -1.07
CA LEU A 50 -9.03 13.90 -1.35
C LEU A 50 -8.85 14.87 -2.52
N TRP A 51 -9.64 14.72 -3.60
CA TRP A 51 -9.62 15.62 -4.76
C TRP A 51 -10.64 16.76 -4.67
N GLN A 52 -11.30 16.92 -3.52
CA GLN A 52 -12.27 17.98 -3.25
C GLN A 52 -13.37 18.10 -4.33
N VAL A 53 -13.82 16.96 -4.86
CA VAL A 53 -14.83 16.92 -5.92
C VAL A 53 -16.17 17.38 -5.36
N GLN A 54 -16.67 18.50 -5.88
CA GLN A 54 -17.96 19.08 -5.48
C GLN A 54 -19.14 18.48 -6.25
N ALA A 55 -18.89 18.01 -7.48
CA ALA A 55 -19.91 17.42 -8.33
C ALA A 55 -20.48 16.11 -7.73
N PRO A 56 -21.75 15.79 -7.99
CA PRO A 56 -22.30 14.47 -7.72
C PRO A 56 -21.51 13.38 -8.47
N ARG A 57 -21.47 12.17 -7.89
CA ARG A 57 -20.74 11.03 -8.46
C ARG A 57 -21.05 10.80 -9.94
N ALA A 58 -22.34 10.82 -10.30
CA ALA A 58 -22.78 10.54 -11.66
C ALA A 58 -22.28 11.58 -12.68
N GLU A 59 -22.14 12.84 -12.27
CA GLU A 59 -21.60 13.90 -13.11
C GLU A 59 -20.08 13.73 -13.29
N PHE A 60 -19.38 13.51 -12.18
CA PHE A 60 -17.94 13.27 -12.21
C PHE A 60 -17.56 12.02 -13.03
N ASP A 61 -18.32 10.93 -12.89
CA ASP A 61 -18.11 9.70 -13.66
C ASP A 61 -18.30 9.94 -15.16
N ARG A 62 -19.31 10.73 -15.54
CA ARG A 62 -19.56 11.11 -16.93
C ARG A 62 -18.44 11.99 -17.49
N GLU A 63 -17.92 12.94 -16.71
CA GLU A 63 -16.79 13.77 -17.11
C GLU A 63 -15.51 12.96 -17.31
N LEU A 64 -15.24 11.99 -16.42
CA LEU A 64 -14.11 11.07 -16.58
C LEU A 64 -14.24 10.24 -17.86
N ASP A 65 -15.44 9.71 -18.13
CA ASP A 65 -15.69 8.91 -19.34
C ASP A 65 -15.60 9.75 -20.63
N ALA A 66 -15.95 11.03 -20.56
CA ALA A 66 -15.80 11.98 -21.66
C ALA A 66 -14.36 12.53 -21.81
N GLY A 67 -13.44 12.17 -20.92
CA GLY A 67 -12.07 12.70 -20.90
C GLY A 67 -11.97 14.17 -20.47
N GLN A 68 -13.02 14.70 -19.82
CA GLN A 68 -13.12 16.08 -19.35
C GLN A 68 -12.75 16.24 -17.87
N GLY A 69 -12.63 15.14 -17.13
CA GLY A 69 -12.19 15.13 -15.73
C GLY A 69 -10.66 15.17 -15.54
N PRO A 70 -10.17 15.07 -14.28
CA PRO A 70 -8.74 15.07 -13.98
C PRO A 70 -7.98 13.96 -14.73
N GLN A 71 -6.91 14.33 -15.43
CA GLN A 71 -6.16 13.43 -16.30
C GLN A 71 -5.48 12.29 -15.55
N GLU A 72 -5.14 12.47 -14.28
CA GLU A 72 -4.53 11.48 -13.40
C GLU A 72 -5.50 10.41 -12.91
N ILE A 73 -6.82 10.63 -13.05
CA ILE A 73 -7.85 9.72 -12.54
C ILE A 73 -8.49 8.95 -13.70
N ARG A 74 -8.59 7.63 -13.54
CA ARG A 74 -9.37 6.75 -14.40
C ARG A 74 -10.37 6.01 -13.55
N ARG A 75 -11.51 5.62 -14.12
CA ARG A 75 -12.48 4.76 -13.44
C ARG A 75 -12.60 3.43 -14.16
N ALA A 76 -12.71 2.35 -13.40
CA ALA A 76 -13.04 1.02 -13.90
C ALA A 76 -13.65 0.18 -12.78
N HIS A 77 -14.54 -0.74 -13.10
CA HIS A 77 -15.13 -1.69 -12.13
C HIS A 77 -15.72 -1.03 -10.86
N GLY A 78 -16.27 0.19 -10.99
CA GLY A 78 -16.86 0.93 -9.87
C GLY A 78 -15.84 1.58 -8.91
N ARG A 79 -14.55 1.50 -9.22
CA ARG A 79 -13.41 2.06 -8.48
C ARG A 79 -12.68 3.13 -9.29
N TYR A 80 -11.80 3.87 -8.62
CA TYR A 80 -11.03 4.95 -9.22
C TYR A 80 -9.54 4.69 -9.06
N TYR A 81 -8.81 4.80 -10.15
CA TYR A 81 -7.39 4.52 -10.26
C TYR A 81 -6.65 5.81 -10.52
N VAL A 82 -5.71 6.16 -9.63
CA VAL A 82 -4.96 7.41 -9.70
C VAL A 82 -3.48 7.14 -9.90
N HIS A 83 -2.86 7.82 -10.86
CA HIS A 83 -1.45 7.68 -11.20
C HIS A 83 -0.85 9.00 -11.69
N GLN A 84 0.49 9.10 -11.76
CA GLN A 84 1.27 10.22 -12.33
C GLN A 84 1.31 11.52 -11.53
N LYS A 85 0.31 11.80 -10.70
CA LYS A 85 0.32 12.96 -9.79
C LYS A 85 0.35 12.54 -8.33
N PRO A 86 1.08 13.26 -7.46
CA PRO A 86 1.06 12.98 -6.03
C PRO A 86 -0.35 12.98 -5.47
N CYS A 87 -0.61 12.06 -4.53
CA CYS A 87 -1.85 12.07 -3.75
C CYS A 87 -2.01 13.43 -3.04
N PRO A 88 -3.20 14.06 -3.02
CA PRO A 88 -3.43 15.30 -2.28
C PRO A 88 -3.12 15.20 -0.78
N ALA A 89 -3.13 13.99 -0.20
CA ALA A 89 -2.74 13.77 1.18
C ALA A 89 -1.22 13.74 1.40
N TYR A 90 -0.40 13.69 0.35
CA TYR A 90 1.05 13.77 0.45
C TYR A 90 1.50 15.17 0.86
N ASP A 91 2.29 15.27 1.92
CA ASP A 91 2.93 16.52 2.34
C ASP A 91 4.32 16.63 1.70
N ALA A 92 4.48 17.53 0.74
CA ALA A 92 5.77 17.74 0.08
C ALA A 92 6.79 18.48 0.98
N ALA A 93 6.34 19.24 1.97
CA ALA A 93 7.21 19.97 2.91
C ALA A 93 7.71 19.06 4.04
N ARG A 94 6.93 18.05 4.42
CA ARG A 94 7.31 16.97 5.34
C ARG A 94 6.94 15.63 4.71
N PRO A 95 7.81 15.04 3.87
CA PRO A 95 7.47 13.92 3.00
C PRO A 95 6.80 12.78 3.78
N GLY A 96 5.52 12.54 3.46
CA GLY A 96 4.67 11.58 4.18
C GLY A 96 3.19 11.77 3.90
N CYS A 97 2.38 10.81 4.35
CA CYS A 97 0.92 10.85 4.22
C CYS A 97 0.30 11.57 5.43
N ARG A 98 -0.41 12.68 5.19
CA ARG A 98 -1.07 13.48 6.25
C ARG A 98 -2.24 12.77 6.93
N ILE A 99 -2.78 11.75 6.29
CA ILE A 99 -3.97 11.02 6.75
C ILE A 99 -3.62 9.59 7.15
N TYR A 100 -2.35 9.31 7.48
CA TYR A 100 -1.86 7.95 7.67
C TYR A 100 -2.72 7.11 8.62
N ASP A 101 -3.13 7.69 9.75
CA ASP A 101 -3.93 7.04 10.79
C ASP A 101 -5.44 7.35 10.68
N GLN A 102 -5.88 7.90 9.54
CA GLN A 102 -7.28 8.29 9.36
C GLN A 102 -8.04 7.24 8.52
N PRO A 103 -9.34 7.01 8.81
CA PRO A 103 -10.18 6.08 8.02
C PRO A 103 -10.28 6.42 6.53
N LEU A 104 -9.95 7.67 6.16
CA LEU A 104 -9.94 8.11 4.77
C LEU A 104 -8.78 7.52 3.96
N LYS A 105 -7.73 7.02 4.62
CA LYS A 105 -6.60 6.39 3.94
C LYS A 105 -7.06 5.18 3.13
N PRO A 106 -6.81 5.15 1.82
CA PRO A 106 -7.13 3.98 1.01
C PRO A 106 -6.31 2.76 1.41
N ALA A 107 -6.96 1.58 1.41
CA ALA A 107 -6.28 0.31 1.64
C ALA A 107 -5.19 0.02 0.59
N GLY A 108 -5.34 0.53 -0.64
CA GLY A 108 -4.31 0.50 -1.68
C GLY A 108 -3.34 1.70 -1.68
N CYS A 109 -3.57 2.70 -0.82
CA CYS A 109 -2.68 3.85 -0.56
C CYS A 109 -1.92 3.62 0.74
N SER A 110 -1.54 2.39 0.91
CA SER A 110 -0.90 1.91 2.08
C SER A 110 0.59 2.07 1.75
N ASP A 111 1.35 2.79 2.57
CA ASP A 111 2.81 2.69 2.61
C ASP A 111 3.24 1.26 3.03
N PHE A 112 2.51 0.23 2.61
CA PHE A 112 2.67 -1.17 2.96
C PHE A 112 3.33 -1.81 1.77
N PRO A 113 4.64 -1.59 1.57
CA PRO A 113 5.34 -2.57 0.80
C PRO A 113 5.20 -3.93 1.50
N VAL A 114 5.03 -3.97 2.82
CA VAL A 114 4.87 -5.21 3.59
C VAL A 114 3.45 -5.35 4.13
N TYR A 115 2.68 -6.33 3.64
CA TYR A 115 1.30 -6.61 4.09
C TYR A 115 1.01 -8.11 4.13
N GLU A 116 -0.04 -8.49 4.84
CA GLU A 116 -0.55 -9.86 4.86
C GLU A 116 -1.67 -10.03 3.82
N ASP A 117 -1.61 -11.12 3.09
CA ASP A 117 -2.62 -11.55 2.12
C ASP A 117 -2.77 -13.08 2.15
N GLY A 118 -3.91 -13.57 2.65
CA GLY A 118 -4.26 -14.99 2.58
C GLY A 118 -3.30 -15.95 3.30
N GLY A 119 -2.60 -15.49 4.33
CA GLY A 119 -1.57 -16.22 5.08
C GLY A 119 -0.16 -16.08 4.52
N VAL A 120 0.03 -15.19 3.55
CA VAL A 120 1.32 -14.85 2.93
C VAL A 120 1.65 -13.40 3.29
N ILE A 121 2.91 -13.13 3.66
CA ILE A 121 3.38 -11.76 3.73
C ILE A 121 3.94 -11.37 2.36
N VAL A 122 3.37 -10.34 1.75
CA VAL A 122 3.87 -9.73 0.52
C VAL A 122 4.74 -8.53 0.88
N ALA A 123 5.93 -8.43 0.28
CA ALA A 123 6.92 -7.37 0.48
C ALA A 123 7.32 -6.75 -0.87
N ASP A 124 6.96 -5.49 -1.11
CA ASP A 124 7.25 -4.73 -2.33
C ASP A 124 8.63 -4.05 -2.26
N LEU A 125 9.57 -4.60 -3.00
CA LEU A 125 10.96 -4.15 -3.05
C LEU A 125 11.16 -2.84 -3.81
N ARG A 126 10.10 -2.25 -4.38
CA ARG A 126 10.16 -0.88 -4.90
C ARG A 126 10.31 0.14 -3.78
N CYS A 127 9.98 -0.22 -2.54
CA CYS A 127 10.23 0.61 -1.37
C CYS A 127 11.65 0.39 -0.83
N GLU A 128 12.48 1.43 -0.88
CA GLU A 128 13.86 1.45 -0.39
C GLU A 128 14.00 1.08 1.10
N ALA A 129 12.93 1.26 1.88
CA ALA A 129 12.92 0.94 3.31
C ALA A 129 12.84 -0.56 3.60
N VAL A 130 12.44 -1.38 2.61
CA VAL A 130 12.24 -2.82 2.80
C VAL A 130 13.59 -3.53 2.84
N ALA A 131 14.09 -3.72 4.05
CA ALA A 131 15.23 -4.57 4.34
C ALA A 131 14.77 -6.03 4.53
N VAL A 132 14.95 -6.85 3.49
CA VAL A 132 14.49 -8.25 3.41
C VAL A 132 14.94 -9.09 4.61
N ASP A 133 16.21 -8.98 5.02
CA ASP A 133 16.75 -9.77 6.12
C ASP A 133 16.15 -9.38 7.47
N SER A 134 15.96 -8.07 7.70
CA SER A 134 15.31 -7.55 8.91
C SER A 134 13.83 -7.96 8.98
N LEU A 135 13.13 -7.89 7.85
CA LEU A 135 11.75 -8.38 7.75
C LEU A 135 11.68 -9.88 8.05
N ARG A 136 12.54 -10.69 7.42
CA ARG A 136 12.60 -12.14 7.63
C ARG A 136 12.88 -12.48 9.10
N ALA A 137 13.82 -11.80 9.74
CA ALA A 137 14.14 -12.01 11.15
C ALA A 137 12.90 -11.78 12.02
N ARG A 138 12.21 -10.64 11.82
CA ARG A 138 11.00 -10.30 12.57
C ARG A 138 9.86 -11.29 12.34
N LEU A 139 9.63 -11.71 11.10
CA LEU A 139 8.63 -12.73 10.80
C LEU A 139 9.00 -14.09 11.44
N SER A 140 10.28 -14.44 11.49
CA SER A 140 10.76 -15.70 12.09
C SER A 140 10.48 -15.74 13.59
N GLU A 141 10.70 -14.63 14.29
CA GLU A 141 10.34 -14.47 15.72
C GLU A 141 8.83 -14.68 15.93
N VAL A 142 8.02 -14.12 15.04
CA VAL A 142 6.55 -14.16 15.15
C VAL A 142 6.00 -15.56 14.89
N ILE A 143 6.54 -16.33 13.94
CA ILE A 143 5.99 -17.66 13.65
C ILE A 143 6.39 -18.73 14.69
N GLY A 144 7.46 -18.47 15.45
CA GLY A 144 7.93 -19.31 16.54
C GLY A 144 8.74 -20.54 16.09
N PRO A 145 9.30 -21.28 17.06
CA PRO A 145 10.15 -22.44 16.78
C PRO A 145 9.39 -23.55 16.05
N GLY A 146 10.12 -24.33 15.24
CA GLY A 146 9.56 -25.46 14.50
C GLY A 146 8.82 -25.11 13.20
N LYS A 147 8.66 -23.81 12.88
CA LYS A 147 8.15 -23.36 11.59
C LYS A 147 9.26 -22.72 10.76
N ARG A 148 9.15 -22.79 9.44
CA ARG A 148 10.11 -22.18 8.51
C ARG A 148 9.42 -21.18 7.60
N LEU A 149 10.06 -20.04 7.36
CA LEU A 149 9.64 -19.13 6.29
C LEU A 149 10.20 -19.62 4.95
N ARG A 150 9.33 -19.79 3.97
CA ARG A 150 9.71 -19.86 2.56
C ARG A 150 9.56 -18.48 1.96
N GLN A 151 10.63 -17.99 1.34
CA GLN A 151 10.62 -16.79 0.52
C GLN A 151 10.60 -17.17 -0.96
N SER A 152 9.77 -16.50 -1.75
CA SER A 152 9.80 -16.56 -3.22
C SER A 152 9.51 -15.17 -3.78
N ALA A 153 10.02 -14.86 -4.98
CA ALA A 153 9.50 -13.73 -5.73
C ALA A 153 8.18 -14.12 -6.39
N ASP A 154 7.25 -13.18 -6.49
CA ASP A 154 6.06 -13.33 -7.33
C ASP A 154 6.50 -13.53 -8.79
N ARG A 155 5.78 -14.38 -9.50
CA ARG A 155 6.13 -14.78 -10.87
C ARG A 155 5.93 -13.65 -11.87
N ASP A 156 4.83 -12.92 -11.72
CA ASP A 156 4.38 -11.92 -12.67
C ASP A 156 4.92 -10.52 -12.28
N PHE A 157 5.26 -10.34 -10.99
CA PHE A 157 5.83 -9.14 -10.41
C PHE A 157 7.07 -9.45 -9.55
N PRO A 158 8.25 -9.67 -10.15
CA PRO A 158 9.45 -10.12 -9.40
C PRO A 158 9.97 -9.16 -8.31
N PHE A 159 9.48 -7.93 -8.29
CA PHE A 159 9.74 -6.96 -7.23
C PHE A 159 8.85 -7.16 -5.99
N LEU A 160 7.86 -8.05 -6.05
CA LEU A 160 7.11 -8.52 -4.89
C LEU A 160 7.76 -9.80 -4.37
N LEU A 161 8.15 -9.80 -3.10
CA LEU A 161 8.57 -10.99 -2.38
C LEU A 161 7.44 -11.52 -1.51
N GLU A 162 7.18 -12.81 -1.60
CA GLU A 162 6.22 -13.53 -0.79
C GLU A 162 6.93 -14.34 0.29
N PHE A 163 6.46 -14.24 1.53
CA PHE A 163 6.87 -15.07 2.65
C PHE A 163 5.69 -15.94 3.09
N SER A 164 5.83 -17.25 2.88
CA SER A 164 4.85 -18.26 3.30
C SER A 164 5.39 -19.11 4.43
N VAL A 165 4.53 -19.47 5.37
CA VAL A 165 4.92 -20.31 6.51
C VAL A 165 4.77 -21.79 6.15
N ARG A 166 5.85 -22.55 6.32
CA ARG A 166 5.87 -24.02 6.22
C ARG A 166 5.98 -24.66 7.60
N SER A 167 5.26 -25.76 7.74
CA SER A 167 5.41 -26.71 8.86
C SER A 167 6.62 -27.60 8.64
#